data_AF-A0A6A5Z298-F1
#
_entry.id   AF-A0A6A5Z298-F1
#
_cell.length_a   1.000
_cell.length_b   1.000
_cell.length_c   1.000
_cell.angle_alpha   90.00
_cell.angle_beta   90.00
_cell.angle_gamma   90.00
#
_symmetry.space_group_name_H-M   'P 1'
#
loop_
_entity.id
_entity.type
_entity.pdbx_description
1 polymer ?
#
loop_
_entity_poly.entity_id
_entity_poly.type
_entity_poly.pdbx_seq_one_letter_code
_entity_poly.pdbx_strand_id
1 'polypeptide(L)'
;MHLMYTIGPDGKRQYSLKKVVDGEVSKSAHPARFSPDDKYSRHRVTIKKRYGLLLTQQSECDELIGNSMEANLEQRTSMCSASRRSVDDSRAAM
;
A
#
# COMPACT_ATOMS: atom_id res chain seq x y z
N MET A 1 -10.38 18.22 -7.95
CA MET A 1 -10.03 18.86 -6.68
C MET A 1 -8.61 19.41 -6.77
N HIS A 2 -8.39 20.66 -6.38
CA HIS A 2 -7.10 21.35 -6.54
C HIS A 2 -6.22 21.35 -5.29
N LEU A 3 -6.77 20.98 -4.13
CA LEU A 3 -6.01 20.96 -2.90
C LEU A 3 -5.11 19.72 -2.84
N MET A 4 -3.81 19.95 -2.71
CA MET A 4 -2.77 18.94 -2.66
C MET A 4 -2.04 19.00 -1.31
N TYR A 5 -1.30 17.95 -0.95
CA TYR A 5 -0.46 17.94 0.23
C TYR A 5 0.81 17.10 0.06
N THR A 6 1.83 17.42 0.86
CA THR A 6 3.02 16.61 1.16
C THR A 6 3.08 16.32 2.66
N ILE A 7 3.90 15.35 3.07
CA ILE A 7 4.11 15.02 4.48
C ILE A 7 5.38 15.73 4.94
N GLY A 8 5.25 16.67 5.87
CA GLY A 8 6.39 17.38 6.43
C GLY A 8 7.21 16.54 7.42
N PRO A 9 8.37 17.04 7.88
CA PRO A 9 9.22 16.34 8.85
C PRO A 9 8.50 16.07 10.18
N ASP A 10 7.55 16.92 10.56
CA ASP A 10 6.73 16.76 11.78
C ASP A 10 5.63 15.67 11.64
N GLY A 11 5.55 14.98 10.50
CA GLY A 11 4.47 14.05 10.16
C GLY A 11 3.13 14.73 9.85
N LYS A 12 3.07 16.06 9.89
CA LYS A 12 1.86 16.85 9.56
C LYS A 12 1.75 17.08 8.05
N ARG A 13 0.51 17.22 7.57
CA ARG A 13 0.23 17.54 6.17
C ARG A 13 0.48 19.02 5.89
N GLN A 14 1.32 19.31 4.91
CA GLN A 14 1.51 20.67 4.40
C GLN A 14 0.71 20.83 3.11
N TYR A 15 -0.25 21.76 3.10
CA TYR A 15 -1.16 21.92 1.98
C TYR A 15 -0.62 22.90 0.94
N SER A 16 -0.86 22.59 -0.33
CA SER A 16 -0.49 23.46 -1.45
C SER A 16 -1.44 23.24 -2.63
N LEU A 17 -1.38 24.14 -3.61
CA LEU A 17 -2.07 24.00 -4.90
C LEU A 17 -1.11 23.51 -6.01
N LYS A 18 0.18 23.41 -5.70
CA LYS A 18 1.21 22.99 -6.64
C LYS A 18 1.20 21.47 -6.75
N LYS A 19 1.43 20.94 -7.95
CA LYS A 19 1.52 19.49 -8.20
C LYS A 19 2.86 18.90 -7.76
N VAL A 20 3.92 19.71 -7.79
CA VAL A 20 5.27 19.34 -7.37
C VAL A 20 5.76 20.40 -6.39
N VAL A 21 6.25 19.96 -5.24
CA VAL A 21 6.86 20.80 -4.20
C VAL A 21 8.20 20.17 -3.86
N ASP A 22 9.29 20.92 -4.00
CA ASP A 22 10.66 20.49 -3.64
C ASP A 22 11.08 19.13 -4.25
N GLY A 23 10.61 18.86 -5.48
CA GLY A 23 10.88 17.61 -6.20
C GLY A 23 9.97 16.44 -5.83
N GLU A 24 9.17 16.53 -4.77
CA GLU A 24 8.16 15.53 -4.40
C GLU A 24 6.84 15.79 -5.15
N VAL A 25 6.24 14.72 -5.67
CA VAL A 25 4.91 14.76 -6.26
C VAL A 25 3.86 14.79 -5.15
N SER A 26 3.15 15.91 -5.06
CA SER A 26 2.09 16.11 -4.07
C SER A 26 0.88 15.18 -4.31
N LYS A 27 0.21 14.80 -3.22
CA LYS A 27 -0.97 13.91 -3.23
C LYS A 27 -2.25 14.72 -3.08
N SER A 28 -3.37 14.22 -3.60
CA SER A 28 -4.66 14.89 -3.41
C SER A 28 -5.06 14.89 -1.93
N ALA A 29 -5.43 16.05 -1.40
CA ALA A 29 -5.89 16.17 -0.01
C ALA A 29 -7.25 15.51 0.22
N HIS A 30 -7.99 15.24 -0.85
CA HIS A 30 -9.33 14.67 -0.79
C HIS A 30 -9.28 13.15 -0.93
N PRO A 31 -10.10 12.41 -0.16
CA PRO A 31 -10.21 10.97 -0.29
C PRO A 31 -10.83 10.58 -1.63
N ALA A 32 -10.60 9.33 -2.05
CA ALA A 32 -11.31 8.76 -3.20
C ALA A 32 -12.82 8.73 -2.94
N ARG A 33 -13.60 9.04 -3.97
CA ARG A 33 -15.07 9.06 -3.87
C ARG A 33 -15.59 7.68 -3.52
N PHE A 34 -16.45 7.59 -2.50
CA PHE A 34 -17.22 6.39 -2.24
C PHE A 34 -18.40 6.30 -3.20
N SER A 35 -18.64 5.12 -3.77
CA SER A 35 -19.77 4.85 -4.66
C SER A 35 -20.36 3.50 -4.29
N PRO A 36 -21.65 3.41 -3.94
CA PRO A 36 -22.28 2.15 -3.55
C PRO A 36 -22.22 1.06 -4.63
N ASP A 37 -22.15 1.48 -5.90
CA ASP A 37 -22.08 0.68 -7.10
C ASP A 37 -20.64 0.39 -7.58
N ASP A 38 -19.62 0.60 -6.73
CA ASP A 38 -18.21 0.33 -7.06
C ASP A 38 -17.96 -1.16 -7.38
N LYS A 39 -17.89 -1.46 -8.69
CA LYS A 39 -17.62 -2.79 -9.26
C LYS A 39 -16.27 -3.39 -8.79
N TYR A 40 -15.30 -2.54 -8.44
CA TYR A 40 -13.95 -2.97 -8.07
C TYR A 40 -13.73 -3.12 -6.55
N SER A 41 -14.78 -2.98 -5.76
CA SER A 41 -14.77 -3.18 -4.30
C SER A 41 -14.14 -4.53 -3.89
N ARG A 42 -14.55 -5.64 -4.54
CA ARG A 42 -14.01 -6.98 -4.30
C ARG A 42 -12.50 -7.06 -4.58
N HIS A 43 -12.06 -6.52 -5.72
CA HIS A 43 -10.67 -6.55 -6.14
C HIS A 43 -9.76 -5.82 -5.15
N ARG A 44 -10.21 -4.65 -4.65
CA ARG A 44 -9.49 -3.86 -3.65
C ARG A 44 -9.29 -4.65 -2.35
N VAL A 45 -10.31 -5.37 -1.88
CA VAL A 45 -10.21 -6.21 -0.69
C VAL A 45 -9.27 -7.38 -0.92
N THR A 46 -9.36 -8.07 -2.07
CA THR A 46 -8.47 -9.20 -2.39
C THR A 46 -7.00 -8.77 -2.44
N ILE A 47 -6.69 -7.62 -3.03
CA ILE A 47 -5.32 -7.08 -3.05
C ILE A 47 -4.83 -6.82 -1.62
N LYS A 48 -5.63 -6.14 -0.78
CA LYS A 48 -5.26 -5.89 0.62
C LYS A 48 -5.04 -7.20 1.41
N LYS A 49 -5.87 -8.22 1.19
CA LYS A 49 -5.74 -9.55 1.80
C LYS A 49 -4.43 -10.24 1.44
N ARG A 50 -4.02 -10.21 0.17
CA ARG A 50 -2.79 -10.87 -0.31
C ARG A 50 -1.52 -10.27 0.30
N TYR A 51 -1.53 -8.97 0.60
CA TYR A 51 -0.39 -8.26 1.17
C TYR A 51 -0.45 -8.11 2.70
N GLY A 52 -1.42 -8.72 3.38
CA GLY A 52 -1.55 -8.59 4.84
C GLY A 52 -1.89 -7.16 5.30
N LEU A 53 -2.50 -6.34 4.44
CA LEU A 53 -2.80 -4.92 4.72
C LEU A 53 -4.18 -4.69 5.34
N LEU A 54 -4.93 -5.76 5.62
CA LEU A 54 -6.18 -5.63 6.36
C LEU A 54 -5.89 -5.49 7.86
N LEU A 55 -6.61 -4.58 8.53
CA LEU A 55 -6.50 -4.41 9.98
C LEU A 55 -6.73 -5.72 10.74
N THR A 56 -7.63 -6.58 10.25
CA THR A 56 -7.92 -7.89 10.85
C THR A 56 -6.77 -8.89 10.75
N GLN A 57 -5.77 -8.65 9.89
CA GLN A 57 -4.59 -9.51 9.72
C GLN A 57 -3.39 -8.96 10.53
N GLN A 58 -3.40 -7.68 10.89
CA GLN A 58 -2.25 -7.02 11.53
C GLN A 58 -2.05 -7.48 12.98
N SER A 59 -3.11 -7.83 13.71
CA SER A 59 -2.98 -8.37 15.07
C SER A 59 -2.19 -9.69 15.15
N GLU A 60 -2.22 -10.51 14.09
CA GLU A 60 -1.44 -11.75 14.01
C GLU A 60 0.02 -11.51 13.59
N CYS A 61 0.28 -10.39 12.90
CA CYS A 61 1.61 -10.01 12.42
C CYS A 61 2.38 -9.12 13.41
N ASP A 62 1.68 -8.31 14.20
CA ASP A 62 2.29 -7.41 15.20
C ASP A 62 2.91 -8.19 16.37
N GLU A 63 2.41 -9.39 16.69
CA GLU A 63 3.07 -10.28 17.66
C GLU A 63 4.38 -10.89 17.13
N LEU A 64 4.56 -10.97 15.81
CA LEU A 64 5.78 -11.48 15.17
C LEU A 64 6.77 -10.37 14.79
N ILE A 65 6.28 -9.13 14.63
CA ILE A 65 7.10 -7.96 14.31
C ILE A 65 7.09 -7.05 15.52
N GLY A 66 7.86 -7.44 16.54
CA GLY A 66 8.16 -6.57 17.66
C GLY A 66 8.68 -5.23 17.15
N ASN A 67 8.02 -4.16 17.62
CA ASN A 67 8.36 -2.74 17.49
C ASN A 67 9.76 -2.47 16.90
N SER A 68 9.86 -2.47 15.57
CA SER A 68 11.00 -1.93 14.85
C SER A 68 10.45 -1.20 13.62
N MET A 69 10.07 0.05 13.86
CA MET A 69 9.89 1.05 12.81
C MET A 69 11.25 1.28 12.13
N GLU A 70 11.71 0.35 11.30
CA GLU A 70 12.78 0.56 10.31
C GLU A 70 12.94 -0.67 9.39
N ALA A 71 11.84 -1.21 8.86
CA ALA A 71 11.93 -2.26 7.84
C ALA A 71 12.10 -1.63 6.45
N ASN A 72 13.37 -1.44 6.06
CA ASN A 72 13.84 -1.06 4.73
C ASN A 72 13.00 -1.70 3.60
N LEU A 73 12.41 -0.86 2.75
CA LEU A 73 11.55 -1.25 1.63
C LEU A 73 12.22 -2.24 0.66
N GLU A 74 13.55 -2.24 0.60
CA GLU A 74 14.37 -3.11 -0.26
C GLU A 74 14.43 -4.56 0.22
N GLN A 75 14.27 -4.83 1.52
CA GLN A 75 14.31 -6.20 2.04
C GLN A 75 13.00 -6.95 1.80
N ARG A 76 11.87 -6.23 1.66
CA ARG A 76 10.53 -6.81 1.44
C ARG A 76 10.30 -7.27 0.00
N THR A 77 10.99 -6.66 -0.98
CA THR A 77 10.91 -7.07 -2.39
C THR A 77 11.69 -8.34 -2.68
N SER A 78 12.80 -8.61 -1.97
CA SER A 78 13.62 -9.81 -2.19
C SER A 78 12.94 -11.12 -1.76
N MET A 79 12.15 -11.09 -0.67
CA MET A 79 11.42 -12.28 -0.18
C MET A 79 10.17 -12.61 -1.02
N CYS A 80 9.58 -11.63 -1.73
CA CYS A 80 8.37 -11.86 -2.53
C CYS A 80 8.64 -12.43 -3.94
N SER A 81 9.91 -12.47 -4.39
CA SER A 81 10.31 -13.13 -5.63
C SER A 81 10.66 -14.61 -5.45
N ALA A 82 10.98 -15.05 -4.23
CA ALA A 82 11.38 -16.45 -3.97
C ALA A 82 10.18 -17.42 -3.95
N SER A 83 8.99 -16.95 -3.57
CA SER A 83 7.76 -17.75 -3.50
C SER A 83 6.97 -17.83 -4.81
N ARG A 84 7.46 -17.22 -5.91
CA ARG A 84 6.78 -17.21 -7.22
C ARG A 84 7.13 -18.39 -8.15
N ARG A 85 8.03 -19.31 -7.76
CA ARG A 85 8.45 -20.41 -8.66
C ARG A 85 7.67 -21.72 -8.53
N SER A 86 6.77 -21.88 -7.56
CA SER A 86 6.14 -23.18 -7.31
C SER A 86 4.69 -23.34 -7.79
N VAL A 87 4.05 -22.29 -8.33
CA VAL A 87 2.61 -22.34 -8.66
C VAL A 87 2.34 -22.30 -10.17
N ASP A 88 3.31 -21.88 -11.00
CA ASP A 88 3.07 -21.71 -12.44
C ASP A 88 3.48 -22.94 -13.31
N ASP A 89 4.21 -23.94 -12.78
CA ASP A 89 4.65 -25.11 -13.55
C ASP A 89 3.63 -26.27 -13.62
N SER A 90 2.58 -26.27 -12.80
CA SER A 90 1.59 -27.37 -12.76
C SER A 90 0.39 -27.17 -13.70
N ARG A 91 0.39 -26.10 -14.51
CA ARG A 91 -0.68 -25.80 -15.50
C ARG A 91 -0.20 -25.82 -16.96
N ALA A 92 0.97 -26.39 -17.23
CA ALA A 92 1.51 -26.57 -18.58
C ALA A 92 1.55 -28.05 -19.04
N ALA A 93 0.98 -28.97 -18.27
CA ALA A 93 0.95 -30.40 -18.60
C ALA A 93 -0.47 -30.98 -18.50
N MET A 94 -1.38 -30.50 -19.35
CA MET A 94 -2.57 -31.22 -19.82
C MET A 94 -2.97 -30.67 -21.18
#